data_AF-A0A660WBN1-F1
#
_entry.id   AF-A0A660WBN1-F1
#
_cell.length_a   1.000
_cell.length_b   1.000
_cell.length_c   1.000
_cell.angle_alpha   90.00
_cell.angle_beta   90.00
_cell.angle_gamma   90.00
#
_symmetry.space_group_name_H-M   'P 1'
#
loop_
_entity.id
_entity.type
_entity.pdbx_description
1 polymer ?
#
loop_
_entity_poly.entity_id
_entity_poly.type
_entity_poly.pdbx_seq_one_letter_code
_entity_poly.pdbx_strand_id
1 'polypeptide(L)'
;ELKVLQEKNEEYTEELKNLHKENKELKKKNAIIEEVNRALGTERKDLIKETTTLTQIKSQLEKELAHEKEKAKRLKEQLKKCSTMPAKLRKVKKENKELKEKISSLKKINQSVEKEKSFLSQKLTSLKEEKTQLEKELEGMEEKLNVLNKTMTALRNEKEDLIKETTTLTQIKSQLEKELAHEKEKSLELEKELKELSAKTQNLEEVKKNLDGQLKILNQKILALKRENEECKEKLEEIGITKKEYKSDKDLFQIRKIALYRRILSYVQDKEFDKAIKECKKVLEINPQDKDAHFNLGFLYSLKKDFKRAVKEYKKVLAIDPHDKEVYYNLAIIYHQNLKDEKKARYYYEKFLKEIGK
;
A
#
# COMPACT_ATOMS: atom_id res chain seq x y z
N GLU A 1 0.26 -16.49 -7.19
CA GLU A 1 0.92 -16.23 -8.48
C GLU A 1 2.43 -16.16 -8.35
N LEU A 2 3.03 -15.11 -7.75
CA LEU A 2 4.50 -14.99 -7.65
C LEU A 2 5.24 -16.24 -7.15
N LYS A 3 4.76 -16.88 -6.07
CA LYS A 3 5.35 -18.13 -5.56
C LYS A 3 5.34 -19.26 -6.60
N VAL A 4 4.22 -19.41 -7.33
CA VAL A 4 4.06 -20.44 -8.35
C VAL A 4 5.04 -20.21 -9.51
N LEU A 5 5.23 -18.95 -9.93
CA LEU A 5 6.20 -18.63 -10.99
C LEU A 5 7.65 -18.83 -10.51
N GLN A 6 7.94 -18.54 -9.24
CA GLN A 6 9.27 -18.79 -8.65
C GLN A 6 9.59 -20.29 -8.60
N GLU A 7 8.66 -21.12 -8.14
CA GLU A 7 8.79 -22.59 -8.15
C GLU A 7 9.02 -23.11 -9.57
N LYS A 8 8.23 -22.66 -10.54
CA LYS A 8 8.41 -23.05 -11.95
C LYS A 8 9.76 -22.60 -12.53
N ASN A 9 10.28 -21.45 -12.11
CA ASN A 9 11.59 -20.96 -12.54
C ASN A 9 12.74 -21.81 -11.98
N GLU A 10 12.59 -22.31 -10.75
CA GLU A 10 13.52 -23.25 -10.12
C GLU A 10 13.50 -24.60 -10.85
N GLU A 11 12.32 -25.12 -11.18
CA GLU A 11 12.16 -26.34 -12.00
C GLU A 11 12.89 -26.22 -13.35
N TYR A 12 12.63 -25.14 -14.11
CA TYR A 12 13.33 -24.89 -15.37
C TYR A 12 14.84 -24.70 -15.21
N THR A 13 15.29 -24.19 -14.06
CA THR A 13 16.72 -24.07 -13.76
C THR A 13 17.38 -25.43 -13.60
N GLU A 14 16.76 -26.33 -12.85
CA GLU A 14 17.28 -27.68 -12.64
C GLU A 14 17.20 -28.52 -13.93
N GLU A 15 16.12 -28.40 -14.69
CA GLU A 15 15.99 -29.08 -15.98
C GLU A 15 17.09 -28.64 -16.96
N LEU A 16 17.34 -27.33 -17.09
CA LEU A 16 18.43 -26.82 -17.93
C LEU A 16 19.81 -27.28 -17.47
N LYS A 17 20.06 -27.40 -16.16
CA LYS A 17 21.32 -27.95 -15.63
C LYS A 17 21.51 -29.41 -16.06
N ASN A 18 20.46 -30.23 -15.93
CA ASN A 18 20.48 -31.63 -16.32
C ASN A 18 20.73 -31.79 -17.82
N LEU A 19 19.99 -31.06 -18.66
CA LEU A 19 20.17 -31.07 -20.11
C LEU A 19 21.56 -30.58 -20.52
N HIS A 20 22.13 -29.59 -19.82
CA HIS A 20 23.49 -29.13 -20.10
C HIS A 20 24.56 -30.20 -19.78
N LYS A 21 24.36 -30.96 -18.70
CA LYS A 21 25.22 -32.10 -18.35
C LYS A 21 25.14 -33.18 -19.42
N GLU A 22 23.94 -33.56 -19.83
CA GLU A 22 23.71 -34.53 -20.90
C GLU A 22 24.35 -34.08 -22.23
N ASN A 23 24.18 -32.81 -22.59
CA ASN A 23 24.77 -32.23 -23.80
C ASN A 23 26.30 -32.31 -23.77
N LYS A 24 26.91 -32.03 -22.62
CA LYS A 24 28.36 -32.12 -22.43
C LYS A 24 28.87 -33.55 -22.56
N GLU A 25 28.14 -34.53 -22.03
CA GLU A 25 28.47 -35.95 -22.16
C GLU A 25 28.34 -36.43 -23.61
N LEU A 26 27.27 -36.05 -24.30
CA LEU A 26 27.06 -36.38 -25.72
C LEU A 26 28.15 -35.77 -26.60
N LYS A 27 28.53 -34.49 -26.40
CA LYS A 27 29.64 -33.86 -27.13
C LYS A 27 30.97 -34.61 -26.98
N LYS A 28 31.27 -35.07 -25.75
CA LYS A 28 32.47 -35.88 -25.51
C LYS A 28 32.43 -37.20 -26.27
N LYS A 29 31.29 -37.89 -26.24
CA LYS A 29 31.11 -39.15 -26.99
C LYS A 29 31.23 -38.92 -28.50
N ASN A 30 30.61 -37.86 -29.04
CA ASN A 30 30.70 -37.50 -30.45
C ASN A 30 32.16 -37.26 -30.87
N ALA A 31 32.90 -36.46 -30.08
CA ALA A 31 34.30 -36.15 -30.38
C ALA A 31 35.20 -37.40 -30.41
N ILE A 32 34.96 -38.36 -29.49
CA ILE A 32 35.68 -39.64 -29.48
C ILE A 32 35.38 -40.44 -30.75
N ILE A 33 34.10 -40.54 -31.13
CA ILE A 33 33.70 -41.27 -32.35
C ILE A 33 34.29 -40.60 -33.60
N GLU A 34 34.28 -39.28 -33.70
CA GLU A 34 34.91 -38.53 -34.80
C GLU A 34 36.42 -38.80 -34.91
N GLU A 35 37.12 -38.89 -33.77
CA GLU A 35 38.55 -39.21 -33.74
C GLU A 35 38.82 -40.65 -34.20
N VAL A 36 38.07 -41.62 -33.68
CA VAL A 36 38.18 -43.03 -34.10
C VAL A 36 37.87 -43.18 -35.59
N ASN A 37 36.80 -42.53 -36.07
CA ASN A 37 36.42 -42.59 -37.49
C ASN A 37 37.50 -41.97 -38.41
N ARG A 38 38.15 -40.88 -37.97
CA ARG A 38 39.30 -40.30 -38.69
C ARG A 38 40.48 -41.27 -38.72
N ALA A 39 40.83 -41.90 -37.60
CA ALA A 39 41.92 -42.86 -37.50
C ALA A 39 41.68 -44.07 -38.43
N LEU A 40 40.49 -44.67 -38.39
CA LEU A 40 40.10 -45.76 -39.30
C LEU A 40 40.13 -45.32 -40.77
N GLY A 41 39.73 -44.08 -41.05
CA GLY A 41 39.85 -43.49 -42.38
C GLY A 41 41.30 -43.41 -42.88
N THR A 42 42.25 -43.10 -42.01
CA THR A 42 43.69 -43.10 -42.35
C THR A 42 44.23 -44.51 -42.56
N GLU A 43 43.95 -45.43 -41.64
CA GLU A 43 44.39 -46.84 -41.76
C GLU A 43 43.84 -47.48 -43.05
N ARG A 44 42.56 -47.26 -43.36
CA ARG A 44 41.95 -47.74 -44.60
C ARG A 44 42.65 -47.18 -45.84
N LYS A 45 43.02 -45.90 -45.85
CA LYS A 45 43.74 -45.30 -47.00
C LYS A 45 45.10 -45.96 -47.21
N ASP A 46 45.83 -46.25 -46.15
CA ASP A 46 47.15 -46.88 -46.24
C ASP A 46 47.06 -48.34 -46.69
N LEU A 47 46.08 -49.09 -46.18
CA LEU A 47 45.78 -50.45 -46.65
C LEU A 47 45.37 -50.50 -48.14
N ILE A 48 44.63 -49.50 -48.64
CA ILE A 48 44.31 -49.40 -50.07
C ILE A 48 45.58 -49.23 -50.91
N LYS A 49 46.51 -48.37 -50.48
CA LYS A 49 47.79 -48.17 -51.18
C LYS A 49 48.60 -49.47 -51.21
N GLU A 50 48.70 -50.15 -50.07
CA GLU A 50 49.43 -51.42 -49.94
C GLU A 50 48.82 -52.51 -50.83
N THR A 51 47.50 -52.69 -50.78
CA THR A 51 46.77 -53.66 -51.61
C THR A 51 46.91 -53.35 -53.10
N THR A 52 46.94 -52.07 -53.48
CA THR A 52 47.14 -51.62 -54.87
C THR A 52 48.56 -51.94 -55.34
N THR A 53 49.56 -51.69 -54.49
CA THR A 53 50.97 -52.01 -54.75
C THR A 53 51.16 -53.52 -54.93
N LEU A 54 50.61 -54.34 -54.03
CA LEU A 54 50.64 -55.80 -54.17
C LEU A 54 49.92 -56.28 -55.43
N THR A 55 48.83 -55.63 -55.83
CA THR A 55 48.13 -55.94 -57.08
C THR A 55 49.00 -55.67 -58.31
N GLN A 56 49.76 -54.56 -58.31
CA GLN A 56 50.72 -54.25 -59.38
C GLN A 56 51.88 -55.25 -59.40
N ILE A 57 52.47 -55.57 -58.23
CA ILE A 57 53.53 -56.57 -58.09
C ILE A 57 53.06 -57.93 -58.62
N LYS A 58 51.87 -58.37 -58.22
CA LYS A 58 51.27 -59.63 -58.70
C LYS A 58 51.14 -59.63 -60.23
N SER A 59 50.60 -58.56 -60.82
CA SER A 59 50.47 -58.45 -62.27
C SER A 59 51.84 -58.55 -62.98
N GLN A 60 52.88 -57.93 -62.42
CA GLN A 60 54.23 -58.01 -62.96
C GLN A 60 54.82 -59.43 -62.84
N LEU A 61 54.66 -60.08 -61.69
CA LEU A 61 55.08 -61.47 -61.46
C LEU A 61 54.37 -62.44 -62.41
N GLU A 62 53.08 -62.25 -62.67
CA GLU A 62 52.32 -63.07 -63.62
C GLU A 62 52.83 -62.93 -65.05
N LYS A 63 53.16 -61.69 -65.48
CA LYS A 63 53.79 -61.42 -66.79
C LYS A 63 55.16 -62.07 -66.90
N GLU A 64 56.02 -61.92 -65.89
CA GLU A 64 57.35 -62.53 -65.85
C GLU A 64 57.27 -64.06 -65.84
N LEU A 65 56.38 -64.62 -65.04
CA LEU A 65 56.15 -66.06 -64.99
C LEU A 65 55.64 -66.60 -66.35
N ALA A 66 54.77 -65.86 -67.05
CA ALA A 66 54.33 -66.21 -68.39
C ALA A 66 55.48 -66.18 -69.40
N HIS A 67 56.33 -65.15 -69.35
CA HIS A 67 57.51 -65.01 -70.20
C HIS A 67 58.51 -66.17 -69.98
N GLU A 68 58.83 -66.49 -68.73
CA GLU A 68 59.77 -67.58 -68.42
C GLU A 68 59.21 -68.96 -68.77
N LYS A 69 57.90 -69.18 -68.61
CA LYS A 69 57.22 -70.40 -69.08
C LYS A 69 57.35 -70.56 -70.60
N GLU A 70 57.18 -69.49 -71.36
CA GLU A 70 57.29 -69.50 -72.81
C GLU A 70 58.75 -69.73 -73.26
N LYS A 71 59.72 -69.09 -72.59
CA LYS A 71 61.16 -69.37 -72.79
C LYS A 71 61.49 -70.84 -72.51
N ALA A 72 60.91 -71.43 -71.47
CA ALA A 72 61.11 -72.84 -71.13
C ALA A 72 60.51 -73.77 -72.18
N LYS A 73 59.37 -73.39 -72.77
CA LYS A 73 58.75 -74.13 -73.89
C LYS A 73 59.66 -74.12 -75.12
N ARG A 74 60.22 -72.96 -75.51
CA ARG A 74 61.18 -72.84 -76.62
C ARG A 74 62.46 -73.64 -76.39
N LEU A 75 63.03 -73.58 -75.18
CA LEU A 75 64.21 -74.38 -74.79
C LEU A 75 63.93 -75.89 -74.85
N LYS A 76 62.74 -76.34 -74.42
CA LYS A 76 62.33 -77.75 -74.56
C LYS A 76 62.25 -78.19 -76.02
N GLU A 77 61.78 -77.33 -76.92
CA GLU A 77 61.75 -77.61 -78.37
C GLU A 77 63.17 -77.65 -78.97
N GLN A 78 64.06 -76.76 -78.56
CA GLN A 78 65.48 -76.78 -78.97
C GLN A 78 66.20 -78.05 -78.47
N LEU A 79 65.91 -78.51 -77.25
CA LEU A 79 66.43 -79.77 -76.71
C LEU A 79 66.02 -80.98 -77.55
N LYS A 80 64.81 -80.99 -78.12
CA LYS A 80 64.36 -82.03 -79.05
C LYS A 80 65.14 -82.02 -80.36
N LYS A 81 65.60 -80.84 -80.82
CA LYS A 81 66.34 -80.64 -82.07
C LYS A 81 67.86 -80.86 -81.96
N CYS A 82 68.47 -80.60 -80.79
CA CYS A 82 69.92 -80.68 -80.56
C CYS A 82 70.43 -82.06 -80.07
N SER A 83 69.63 -83.13 -80.23
CA SER A 83 69.94 -84.48 -79.73
C SER A 83 71.23 -85.09 -80.30
N THR A 84 71.76 -84.53 -81.40
CA THR A 84 72.94 -85.01 -82.13
C THR A 84 74.24 -84.23 -81.87
N MET A 85 74.24 -83.19 -81.01
CA MET A 85 75.44 -82.36 -80.73
C MET A 85 75.76 -82.25 -79.21
N PRO A 86 76.77 -82.97 -78.68
CA PRO A 86 76.99 -83.13 -77.22
C PRO A 86 77.29 -81.82 -76.45
N ALA A 87 78.10 -80.92 -77.02
CA ALA A 87 78.50 -79.68 -76.34
C ALA A 87 77.35 -78.67 -76.23
N LYS A 88 76.56 -78.50 -77.30
CA LYS A 88 75.35 -77.66 -77.31
C LYS A 88 74.29 -78.23 -76.37
N LEU A 89 74.13 -79.56 -76.34
CA LEU A 89 73.17 -80.23 -75.46
C LEU A 89 73.46 -79.99 -73.97
N ARG A 90 74.72 -80.01 -73.53
CA ARG A 90 75.10 -79.71 -72.13
C ARG A 90 74.73 -78.27 -71.73
N LYS A 91 75.01 -77.29 -72.60
CA LYS A 91 74.69 -75.88 -72.35
C LYS A 91 73.18 -75.66 -72.20
N VAL A 92 72.39 -76.17 -73.16
CA VAL A 92 70.92 -76.05 -73.14
C VAL A 92 70.28 -76.78 -71.95
N LYS A 93 70.86 -77.90 -71.49
CA LYS A 93 70.42 -78.59 -70.27
C LYS A 93 70.65 -77.76 -69.00
N LYS A 94 71.80 -77.07 -68.90
CA LYS A 94 72.10 -76.17 -67.78
C LYS A 94 71.13 -74.99 -67.74
N GLU A 95 70.94 -74.32 -68.87
CA GLU A 95 69.98 -73.21 -69.02
C GLU A 95 68.54 -73.63 -68.69
N ASN A 96 68.11 -74.83 -69.10
CA ASN A 96 66.78 -75.36 -68.76
C ASN A 96 66.63 -75.69 -67.26
N LYS A 97 67.71 -76.11 -66.57
CA LYS A 97 67.68 -76.35 -65.13
C LYS A 97 67.54 -75.03 -64.35
N GLU A 98 68.37 -74.04 -64.69
CA GLU A 98 68.33 -72.70 -64.10
C GLU A 98 66.95 -72.05 -64.31
N LEU A 99 66.36 -72.22 -65.50
CA LEU A 99 65.04 -71.69 -65.81
C LEU A 99 63.91 -72.38 -65.02
N LYS A 100 63.99 -73.70 -64.79
CA LYS A 100 63.04 -74.42 -63.94
C LYS A 100 63.10 -73.96 -62.49
N GLU A 101 64.30 -73.73 -61.97
CA GLU A 101 64.52 -73.19 -60.63
C GLU A 101 63.92 -71.78 -60.52
N LYS A 102 64.18 -70.89 -61.50
CA LYS A 102 63.59 -69.55 -61.56
C LYS A 102 62.05 -69.57 -61.58
N ILE A 103 61.43 -70.43 -62.41
CA ILE A 103 59.97 -70.60 -62.47
C ILE A 103 59.42 -71.11 -61.14
N SER A 104 60.11 -72.02 -60.46
CA SER A 104 59.70 -72.53 -59.14
C SER A 104 59.71 -71.41 -58.09
N SER A 105 60.78 -70.61 -58.06
CA SER A 105 60.89 -69.45 -57.17
C SER A 105 59.81 -68.40 -57.44
N LEU A 106 59.58 -68.04 -58.71
CA LEU A 106 58.52 -67.09 -59.09
C LEU A 106 57.12 -67.58 -58.69
N LYS A 107 56.84 -68.88 -58.81
CA LYS A 107 55.56 -69.46 -58.34
C LYS A 107 55.38 -69.31 -56.83
N LYS A 108 56.44 -69.57 -56.05
CA LYS A 108 56.40 -69.42 -54.58
C LYS A 108 56.16 -67.97 -54.18
N ILE A 109 56.87 -67.02 -54.80
CA ILE A 109 56.70 -65.58 -54.56
C ILE A 109 55.27 -65.16 -54.92
N ASN A 110 54.76 -65.54 -56.10
CA ASN A 110 53.41 -65.19 -56.52
C ASN A 110 52.33 -65.75 -55.57
N GLN A 111 52.51 -66.98 -55.07
CA GLN A 111 51.61 -67.57 -54.08
C GLN A 111 51.67 -66.82 -52.73
N SER A 112 52.84 -66.35 -52.32
CA SER A 112 53.00 -65.55 -51.10
C SER A 112 52.29 -64.19 -51.23
N VAL A 113 52.52 -63.48 -52.33
CA VAL A 113 51.86 -62.20 -52.65
C VAL A 113 50.34 -62.35 -52.70
N GLU A 114 49.84 -63.46 -53.24
CA GLU A 114 48.39 -63.70 -53.29
C GLU A 114 47.77 -63.90 -51.90
N LYS A 115 48.46 -64.63 -51.02
CA LYS A 115 47.99 -64.81 -49.63
C LYS A 115 47.94 -63.48 -48.89
N GLU A 116 48.99 -62.67 -49.03
CA GLU A 116 49.09 -61.35 -48.39
C GLU A 116 48.02 -60.39 -48.94
N LYS A 117 47.82 -60.35 -50.26
CA LYS A 117 46.74 -59.59 -50.88
C LYS A 117 45.36 -60.02 -50.39
N SER A 118 45.11 -61.33 -50.29
CA SER A 118 43.83 -61.86 -49.77
C SER A 118 43.61 -61.44 -48.31
N PHE A 119 44.65 -61.49 -47.49
CA PHE A 119 44.60 -61.06 -46.08
C PHE A 119 44.28 -59.57 -45.95
N LEU A 120 44.99 -58.70 -46.68
CA LEU A 120 44.71 -57.25 -46.67
C LEU A 120 43.32 -56.92 -47.21
N SER A 121 42.84 -57.66 -48.22
CA SER A 121 41.49 -57.48 -48.76
C SER A 121 40.41 -57.80 -47.72
N GLN A 122 40.59 -58.86 -46.92
CA GLN A 122 39.69 -59.19 -45.79
C GLN A 122 39.75 -58.15 -44.68
N LYS A 123 40.95 -57.65 -44.34
CA LYS A 123 41.10 -56.56 -43.37
C LYS A 123 40.38 -55.30 -43.86
N LEU A 124 40.47 -54.99 -45.16
CA LEU A 124 39.81 -53.84 -45.77
C LEU A 124 38.27 -53.92 -45.70
N THR A 125 37.70 -55.11 -45.90
CA THR A 125 36.25 -55.31 -45.80
C THR A 125 35.76 -55.11 -44.37
N SER A 126 36.46 -55.69 -43.39
CA SER A 126 36.15 -55.53 -41.96
C SER A 126 36.23 -54.06 -41.53
N LEU A 127 37.30 -53.34 -41.89
CA LEU A 127 37.44 -51.90 -41.61
C LEU A 127 36.36 -51.05 -42.27
N LYS A 128 35.89 -51.44 -43.47
CA LYS A 128 34.81 -50.73 -44.16
C LYS A 128 33.48 -50.89 -43.40
N GLU A 129 33.20 -52.09 -42.88
CA GLU A 129 32.01 -52.38 -42.08
C GLU A 129 32.04 -51.60 -40.76
N GLU A 130 33.14 -51.64 -40.02
CA GLU A 130 33.33 -50.87 -38.78
C GLU A 130 33.16 -49.38 -39.01
N LYS A 131 33.76 -48.84 -40.08
CA LYS A 131 33.62 -47.42 -40.43
C LYS A 131 32.16 -47.04 -40.71
N THR A 132 31.46 -47.87 -41.47
CA THR A 132 30.04 -47.63 -41.81
C THR A 132 29.17 -47.64 -40.56
N GLN A 133 29.46 -48.51 -39.60
CA GLN A 133 28.77 -48.57 -38.31
C GLN A 133 29.01 -47.29 -37.49
N LEU A 134 30.26 -46.84 -37.38
CA LEU A 134 30.59 -45.60 -36.67
C LEU A 134 29.99 -44.35 -37.32
N GLU A 135 29.93 -44.28 -38.65
CA GLU A 135 29.27 -43.18 -39.37
C GLU A 135 27.77 -43.09 -39.02
N LYS A 136 27.08 -44.23 -38.91
CA LYS A 136 25.67 -44.27 -38.46
C LYS A 136 25.51 -43.85 -37.00
N GLU A 137 26.42 -44.29 -36.13
CA GLU A 137 26.40 -43.90 -34.72
C GLU A 137 26.65 -42.40 -34.55
N LEU A 138 27.54 -41.82 -35.37
CA LEU A 138 27.81 -40.38 -35.40
C LEU A 138 26.58 -39.59 -35.83
N GLU A 139 25.94 -39.98 -36.93
CA GLU A 139 24.70 -39.34 -37.42
C GLU A 139 23.60 -39.35 -36.35
N GLY A 140 23.39 -40.51 -35.70
CA GLY A 140 22.42 -40.61 -34.60
C GLY A 140 22.78 -39.78 -33.36
N MET A 141 24.06 -39.53 -33.09
CA MET A 141 24.49 -38.63 -32.01
C MET A 141 24.30 -37.16 -32.38
N GLU A 142 24.59 -36.77 -33.62
CA GLU A 142 24.37 -35.41 -34.13
C GLU A 142 22.89 -35.03 -34.09
N GLU A 143 22.00 -35.96 -34.47
CA GLU A 143 20.55 -35.77 -34.36
C GLU A 143 20.13 -35.54 -32.90
N LYS A 144 20.58 -36.41 -31.98
CA LYS A 144 20.31 -36.24 -30.54
C LYS A 144 20.81 -34.91 -30.01
N LEU A 145 22.02 -34.49 -30.42
CA LEU A 145 22.59 -33.21 -30.02
C LEU A 145 21.74 -32.04 -30.55
N ASN A 146 21.26 -32.13 -31.78
CA ASN A 146 20.42 -31.11 -32.40
C ASN A 146 19.08 -30.97 -31.68
N VAL A 147 18.40 -32.10 -31.42
CA VAL A 147 17.16 -32.12 -30.63
C VAL A 147 17.39 -31.53 -29.24
N LEU A 148 18.44 -31.98 -28.54
CA LEU A 148 18.77 -31.49 -27.21
C LEU A 148 19.05 -29.98 -27.19
N ASN A 149 19.82 -29.46 -28.15
CA ASN A 149 20.09 -28.02 -28.27
C ASN A 149 18.80 -27.21 -28.54
N LYS A 150 17.89 -27.74 -29.38
CA LYS A 150 16.58 -27.11 -29.63
C LYS A 150 15.73 -27.06 -28.37
N THR A 151 15.62 -28.18 -27.64
CA THR A 151 14.90 -28.25 -26.36
C THR A 151 15.46 -27.28 -25.33
N MET A 152 16.79 -27.23 -25.17
CA MET A 152 17.45 -26.27 -24.28
C MET A 152 17.18 -24.82 -24.67
N THR A 153 17.07 -24.52 -25.97
CA THR A 153 16.78 -23.16 -26.46
C THR A 153 15.32 -22.78 -26.18
N ALA A 154 14.38 -23.70 -26.43
CA ALA A 154 12.96 -23.49 -26.11
C ALA A 154 12.76 -23.24 -24.61
N LEU A 155 13.32 -24.10 -23.74
CA LEU A 155 13.25 -23.94 -22.29
C LEU A 155 13.88 -22.62 -21.80
N ARG A 156 14.97 -22.15 -22.43
CA ARG A 156 15.56 -20.85 -22.11
C ARG A 156 14.62 -19.69 -22.43
N ASN A 157 13.95 -19.74 -23.57
CA ASN A 157 12.99 -18.71 -23.96
C ASN A 157 11.78 -18.70 -23.01
N GLU A 158 11.21 -19.87 -22.71
CA GLU A 158 10.10 -19.99 -21.74
C GLU A 158 10.51 -19.46 -20.36
N LYS A 159 11.73 -19.76 -19.91
CA LYS A 159 12.27 -19.24 -18.65
C LYS A 159 12.46 -17.72 -18.69
N GLU A 160 12.88 -17.16 -19.81
CA GLU A 160 13.04 -15.71 -19.96
C GLU A 160 11.69 -14.99 -19.85
N ASP A 161 10.65 -15.54 -20.48
CA ASP A 161 9.28 -15.01 -20.39
C ASP A 161 8.74 -15.11 -18.96
N LEU A 162 9.00 -16.23 -18.28
CA LEU A 162 8.65 -16.43 -16.88
C LEU A 162 9.33 -15.40 -15.95
N ILE A 163 10.59 -15.05 -16.22
CA ILE A 163 11.34 -14.03 -15.47
C ILE A 163 10.72 -12.63 -15.69
N LYS A 164 10.34 -12.30 -16.93
CA LYS A 164 9.66 -11.03 -17.25
C LYS A 164 8.33 -10.92 -16.50
N GLU A 165 7.53 -11.99 -16.50
CA GLU A 165 6.26 -12.05 -15.78
C GLU A 165 6.47 -11.90 -14.25
N THR A 166 7.43 -12.63 -13.69
CA THR A 166 7.77 -12.55 -12.25
C THR A 166 8.23 -11.15 -11.86
N THR A 167 9.00 -10.48 -12.72
CA THR A 167 9.47 -9.11 -12.48
C THR A 167 8.29 -8.13 -12.46
N THR A 168 7.39 -8.27 -13.44
CA THR A 168 6.18 -7.44 -13.55
C THR A 168 5.27 -7.61 -12.33
N LEU A 169 4.98 -8.85 -11.94
CA LEU A 169 4.16 -9.12 -10.75
C LEU A 169 4.82 -8.65 -9.45
N THR A 170 6.15 -8.67 -9.37
CA THR A 170 6.88 -8.14 -8.22
C THR A 170 6.72 -6.63 -8.09
N GLN A 171 6.77 -5.91 -9.22
CA GLN A 171 6.51 -4.46 -9.26
C GLN A 171 5.06 -4.15 -8.88
N ILE A 172 4.09 -4.88 -9.43
CA ILE A 172 2.67 -4.74 -9.08
C ILE A 172 2.44 -4.99 -7.59
N LYS A 173 3.02 -6.07 -7.04
CA LYS A 173 2.92 -6.36 -5.60
C LYS A 173 3.47 -5.22 -4.75
N SER A 174 4.63 -4.67 -5.09
CA SER A 174 5.22 -3.54 -4.35
C SER A 174 4.33 -2.29 -4.40
N GLN A 175 3.70 -2.02 -5.54
CA GLN A 175 2.77 -0.91 -5.69
C GLN A 175 1.51 -1.12 -4.83
N LEU A 176 0.91 -2.31 -4.88
CA LEU A 176 -0.26 -2.66 -4.06
C LEU A 176 0.05 -2.62 -2.55
N GLU A 177 1.25 -3.01 -2.13
CA GLU A 177 1.67 -2.92 -0.73
C GLU A 177 1.75 -1.46 -0.25
N LYS A 178 2.22 -0.53 -1.10
CA LYS A 178 2.24 0.91 -0.79
C LYS A 178 0.83 1.48 -0.70
N GLU A 179 -0.03 1.16 -1.66
CA GLU A 179 -1.44 1.60 -1.67
C GLU A 179 -2.20 1.07 -0.45
N LEU A 180 -2.00 -0.20 -0.10
CA LEU A 180 -2.59 -0.81 1.09
C LEU A 180 -2.10 -0.13 2.38
N ALA A 181 -0.81 0.23 2.47
CA ALA A 181 -0.28 0.95 3.61
C ALA A 181 -0.91 2.35 3.75
N HIS A 182 -1.07 3.06 2.64
CA HIS A 182 -1.72 4.37 2.62
C HIS A 182 -3.19 4.30 3.03
N GLU A 183 -3.95 3.34 2.52
CA GLU A 183 -5.37 3.16 2.91
C GLU A 183 -5.52 2.74 4.38
N LYS A 184 -4.59 1.94 4.92
CA LYS A 184 -4.56 1.63 6.37
C LYS A 184 -4.34 2.87 7.23
N GLU A 185 -3.44 3.75 6.84
CA GLU A 185 -3.19 5.02 7.54
C GLU A 185 -4.43 5.91 7.51
N LYS A 186 -5.07 6.04 6.34
CA LYS A 186 -6.32 6.78 6.18
C LYS A 186 -7.46 6.20 7.02
N SER A 187 -7.59 4.87 7.07
CA SER A 187 -8.57 4.18 7.91
C SER A 187 -8.34 4.46 9.40
N LEU A 188 -7.08 4.44 9.85
CA LEU A 188 -6.71 4.77 11.23
C LEU A 188 -7.05 6.21 11.60
N GLU A 189 -6.86 7.15 10.68
CA GLU A 189 -7.20 8.55 10.91
C GLU A 189 -8.72 8.75 11.01
N LEU A 190 -9.48 8.13 10.11
CA LEU A 190 -10.95 8.12 10.17
C LEU A 190 -11.47 7.48 11.47
N GLU A 191 -10.84 6.40 11.96
CA GLU A 191 -11.20 5.81 13.26
C GLU A 191 -10.97 6.75 14.44
N LYS A 192 -9.90 7.58 14.41
CA LYS A 192 -9.67 8.60 15.45
C LYS A 192 -10.74 9.68 15.39
N GLU A 193 -11.04 10.21 14.21
CA GLU A 193 -12.09 11.21 14.02
C GLU A 193 -13.46 10.70 14.50
N LEU A 194 -13.78 9.44 14.21
CA LEU A 194 -15.03 8.81 14.62
C LEU A 194 -15.13 8.66 16.15
N LYS A 195 -14.01 8.34 16.83
CA LYS A 195 -13.93 8.34 18.30
C LYS A 195 -14.13 9.73 18.88
N GLU A 196 -13.51 10.76 18.31
CA GLU A 196 -13.69 12.13 18.75
C GLU A 196 -15.13 12.61 18.58
N LEU A 197 -15.74 12.33 17.43
CA LEU A 197 -17.14 12.65 17.17
C LEU A 197 -18.07 11.91 18.13
N SER A 198 -17.81 10.63 18.41
CA SER A 198 -18.57 9.85 19.39
C SER A 198 -18.48 10.42 20.81
N ALA A 199 -17.31 10.93 21.22
CA ALA A 199 -17.17 11.58 22.52
C ALA A 199 -17.93 12.92 22.56
N LYS A 200 -17.87 13.69 21.47
CA LYS A 200 -18.63 14.95 21.34
C LYS A 200 -20.15 14.71 21.40
N THR A 201 -20.67 13.68 20.75
CA THR A 201 -22.10 13.35 20.81
C THR A 201 -22.54 12.92 22.20
N GLN A 202 -21.75 12.10 22.92
CA GLN A 202 -22.04 11.75 24.31
C GLN A 202 -22.13 12.99 25.21
N ASN A 203 -21.17 13.91 25.09
CA ASN A 203 -21.18 15.17 25.85
C ASN A 203 -22.43 16.02 25.54
N LEU A 204 -22.82 16.12 24.26
CA LEU A 204 -24.03 16.85 23.86
C LEU A 204 -25.31 16.22 24.44
N GLU A 205 -25.35 14.89 24.51
CA GLU A 205 -26.49 14.15 25.06
C GLU A 205 -26.64 14.40 26.57
N GLU A 206 -25.52 14.49 27.30
CA GLU A 206 -25.51 14.87 28.71
C GLU A 206 -25.96 16.33 28.94
N VAL A 207 -25.47 17.27 28.11
CA VAL A 207 -25.89 18.68 28.15
C VAL A 207 -27.40 18.78 27.89
N LYS A 208 -27.92 18.07 26.90
CA LYS A 208 -29.36 18.02 26.60
C LYS A 208 -30.17 17.53 27.80
N LYS A 209 -29.73 16.45 28.45
CA LYS A 209 -30.40 15.90 29.64
C LYS A 209 -30.43 16.90 30.80
N ASN A 210 -29.35 17.66 30.99
CA ASN A 210 -29.30 18.72 32.01
C ASN A 210 -30.28 19.87 31.68
N LEU A 211 -30.27 20.34 30.43
CA LEU A 211 -31.21 21.36 29.95
C LEU A 211 -32.67 20.93 30.11
N ASP A 212 -33.01 19.69 29.75
CA ASP A 212 -34.36 19.13 29.95
C ASP A 212 -34.77 19.14 31.43
N GLY A 213 -33.82 18.83 32.33
CA GLY A 213 -34.01 18.93 33.78
C GLY A 213 -34.30 20.37 34.24
N GLN A 214 -33.50 21.34 33.77
CA GLN A 214 -33.71 22.77 34.07
C GLN A 214 -35.05 23.27 33.53
N LEU A 215 -35.42 22.87 32.32
CA LEU A 215 -36.67 23.24 31.68
C LEU A 215 -37.88 22.73 32.47
N LYS A 216 -37.78 21.51 33.02
CA LYS A 216 -38.80 20.95 33.91
C LYS A 216 -38.96 21.75 35.20
N ILE A 217 -37.84 22.15 35.83
CA ILE A 217 -37.85 23.00 37.04
C ILE A 217 -38.47 24.36 36.72
N LEU A 218 -38.08 24.98 35.61
CA LEU A 218 -38.59 26.28 35.19
C LEU A 218 -40.11 26.21 34.93
N ASN A 219 -40.57 25.16 34.26
CA ASN A 219 -42.00 24.94 34.02
C ASN A 219 -42.79 24.79 35.33
N GLN A 220 -42.25 24.10 36.34
CA GLN A 220 -42.87 24.03 37.68
C GLN A 220 -42.95 25.41 38.34
N LYS A 221 -41.90 26.24 38.26
CA LYS A 221 -41.91 27.61 38.78
C LYS A 221 -42.95 28.49 38.08
N ILE A 222 -43.04 28.40 36.75
CA ILE A 222 -44.06 29.14 35.98
C ILE A 222 -45.46 28.75 36.44
N LEU A 223 -45.71 27.46 36.65
CA LEU A 223 -46.98 26.96 37.19
C LEU A 223 -47.29 27.49 38.59
N ALA A 224 -46.30 27.53 39.48
CA ALA A 224 -46.45 28.10 40.82
C ALA A 224 -46.79 29.60 40.77
N LEU A 225 -46.03 30.38 39.99
CA LEU A 225 -46.28 31.80 39.79
C LEU A 225 -47.65 32.08 39.16
N LYS A 226 -48.10 31.23 38.23
CA LYS A 226 -49.47 31.33 37.68
C LYS A 226 -50.52 31.15 38.76
N ARG A 227 -50.37 30.16 39.66
CA ARG A 227 -51.30 29.96 40.79
C ARG A 227 -51.30 31.17 41.73
N GLU A 228 -50.12 31.65 42.12
CA GLU A 228 -50.00 32.86 42.95
C GLU A 228 -50.67 34.08 42.30
N ASN A 229 -50.56 34.22 40.98
CA ASN A 229 -51.24 35.28 40.25
C ASN A 229 -52.77 35.12 40.25
N GLU A 230 -53.29 33.92 40.10
CA GLU A 230 -54.74 33.67 40.21
C GLU A 230 -55.24 33.94 41.64
N GLU A 231 -54.52 33.48 42.67
CA GLU A 231 -54.84 33.81 44.07
C GLU A 231 -54.83 35.33 44.33
N CYS A 232 -53.91 36.06 43.69
CA CYS A 232 -53.89 37.52 43.78
C CYS A 232 -55.09 38.16 43.08
N LYS A 233 -55.55 37.62 41.95
CA LYS A 233 -56.75 38.09 41.26
C LYS A 233 -58.00 37.88 42.11
N GLU A 234 -58.16 36.70 42.71
CA GLU A 234 -59.29 36.39 43.60
C GLU A 234 -59.35 37.38 44.78
N LYS A 235 -58.21 37.65 45.43
CA LYS A 235 -58.12 38.64 46.53
C LYS A 235 -58.42 40.07 46.09
N LEU A 236 -58.18 40.43 44.83
CA LEU A 236 -58.54 41.74 44.29
C LEU A 236 -60.04 41.85 44.03
N GLU A 237 -60.66 40.77 43.56
CA GLU A 237 -62.11 40.67 43.39
C GLU A 237 -62.84 40.76 44.74
N GLU A 238 -62.31 40.15 45.81
CA GLU A 238 -62.85 40.24 47.18
C GLU A 238 -62.86 41.68 47.75
N ILE A 239 -61.89 42.52 47.34
CA ILE A 239 -61.78 43.92 47.79
C ILE A 239 -62.67 44.86 46.91
N GLY A 240 -63.47 44.31 46.00
CA GLY A 240 -64.45 45.04 45.20
C GLY A 240 -63.90 45.65 43.91
N ILE A 241 -62.67 45.31 43.52
CA ILE A 241 -62.08 45.73 42.23
C ILE A 241 -62.48 44.67 41.20
N THR A 242 -63.48 44.97 40.38
CA THR A 242 -64.03 43.99 39.41
C THR A 242 -63.38 44.13 38.03
N LYS A 243 -63.35 43.00 37.29
CA LYS A 243 -62.82 42.85 35.92
C LYS A 243 -63.24 43.91 34.88
N LYS A 244 -64.28 44.72 35.16
CA LYS A 244 -64.68 45.86 34.32
C LYS A 244 -63.71 47.04 34.37
N GLU A 245 -62.89 47.16 35.41
CA GLU A 245 -61.99 48.31 35.63
C GLU A 245 -60.60 48.14 35.00
N TYR A 246 -60.21 46.94 34.57
CA TYR A 246 -58.93 46.70 33.87
C TYR A 246 -59.12 45.82 32.63
N LYS A 247 -58.86 46.37 31.44
CA LYS A 247 -59.00 45.66 30.15
C LYS A 247 -57.68 45.07 29.65
N SER A 248 -56.57 45.30 30.35
CA SER A 248 -55.25 44.74 30.07
C SER A 248 -54.42 44.57 31.36
N ASP A 249 -53.38 43.73 31.32
CA ASP A 249 -52.42 43.58 32.43
C ASP A 249 -51.76 44.91 32.84
N LYS A 250 -51.67 45.85 31.89
CA LYS A 250 -51.16 47.20 32.13
C LYS A 250 -52.11 48.07 32.94
N ASP A 251 -53.42 47.88 32.80
CA ASP A 251 -54.43 48.61 33.58
C ASP A 251 -54.48 48.10 35.03
N LEU A 252 -54.37 46.77 35.21
CA LEU A 252 -54.29 46.13 36.52
C LEU A 252 -53.06 46.60 37.31
N PHE A 253 -51.93 46.78 36.62
CA PHE A 253 -50.70 47.33 37.18
C PHE A 253 -50.89 48.76 37.72
N GLN A 254 -51.56 49.63 36.96
CA GLN A 254 -51.80 51.01 37.36
C GLN A 254 -52.80 51.12 38.52
N ILE A 255 -53.86 50.29 38.51
CA ILE A 255 -54.83 50.24 39.62
C ILE A 255 -54.15 49.77 40.91
N ARG A 256 -53.32 48.72 40.84
CA ARG A 256 -52.55 48.22 41.99
C ARG A 256 -51.62 49.29 42.55
N LYS A 257 -50.94 50.04 41.67
CA LYS A 257 -50.08 51.18 42.06
C LYS A 257 -50.90 52.26 42.78
N ILE A 258 -52.03 52.70 42.22
CA ILE A 258 -52.90 53.74 42.83
C ILE A 258 -53.42 53.30 44.21
N ALA A 259 -53.87 52.05 44.34
CA ALA A 259 -54.36 51.52 45.61
C ALA A 259 -53.27 51.51 46.70
N LEU A 260 -52.04 51.15 46.34
CA LEU A 260 -50.89 51.20 47.24
C LEU A 260 -50.59 52.65 47.68
N TYR A 261 -50.62 53.61 46.77
CA TYR A 261 -50.42 55.03 47.10
C TYR A 261 -51.49 55.60 48.03
N ARG A 262 -52.76 55.24 47.84
CA ARG A 262 -53.84 55.64 48.75
C ARG A 262 -53.62 55.10 50.17
N ARG A 263 -53.16 53.85 50.30
CA ARG A 263 -52.83 53.24 51.61
C ARG A 263 -51.63 53.91 52.27
N ILE A 264 -50.58 54.22 51.49
CA ILE A 264 -49.41 54.96 51.99
C ILE A 264 -49.87 56.29 52.60
N LEU A 265 -50.70 57.06 51.89
CA LEU A 265 -51.22 58.34 52.38
C LEU A 265 -52.07 58.19 53.65
N SER A 266 -52.96 57.20 53.70
CA SER A 266 -53.76 56.91 54.91
C SER A 266 -52.87 56.57 56.11
N TYR A 267 -51.91 55.64 55.95
CA TYR A 267 -51.01 55.26 57.03
C TYR A 267 -50.09 56.41 57.46
N VAL A 268 -49.72 57.31 56.56
CA VAL A 268 -48.98 58.54 56.91
C VAL A 268 -49.85 59.47 57.78
N GLN A 269 -51.13 59.65 57.43
CA GLN A 269 -52.07 60.45 58.22
C GLN A 269 -52.29 59.86 59.62
N ASP A 270 -52.41 58.53 59.70
CA ASP A 270 -52.58 57.79 60.96
C ASP A 270 -51.28 57.61 61.75
N LYS A 271 -50.16 58.17 61.25
CA LYS A 271 -48.79 58.05 61.82
C LYS A 271 -48.27 56.61 61.94
N GLU A 272 -48.85 55.68 61.20
CA GLU A 272 -48.46 54.28 61.10
C GLU A 272 -47.29 54.08 60.11
N PHE A 273 -46.13 54.67 60.42
CA PHE A 273 -45.02 54.78 59.47
C PHE A 273 -44.45 53.42 59.00
N ASP A 274 -44.45 52.38 59.83
CA ASP A 274 -43.96 51.05 59.42
C ASP A 274 -44.85 50.38 58.38
N LYS A 275 -46.18 50.55 58.50
CA LYS A 275 -47.13 50.07 57.50
C LYS A 275 -46.97 50.85 56.19
N ALA A 276 -46.84 52.18 56.27
CA ALA A 276 -46.58 53.01 55.10
C ALA A 276 -45.28 52.61 54.36
N ILE A 277 -44.19 52.37 55.09
CA ILE A 277 -42.91 51.90 54.51
C ILE A 277 -43.08 50.55 53.81
N LYS A 278 -43.85 49.62 54.41
CA LYS A 278 -44.13 48.31 53.82
C LYS A 278 -44.88 48.45 52.50
N GLU A 279 -45.88 49.34 52.43
CA GLU A 279 -46.61 49.57 51.19
C GLU A 279 -45.75 50.28 50.12
N CYS A 280 -44.88 51.25 50.49
CA CYS A 280 -43.94 51.84 49.54
C CYS A 280 -42.96 50.81 48.95
N LYS A 281 -42.49 49.84 49.75
CA LYS A 281 -41.64 48.75 49.25
C LYS A 281 -42.36 47.87 48.24
N LYS A 282 -43.65 47.59 48.45
CA LYS A 282 -44.47 46.87 47.46
C LYS A 282 -44.60 47.65 46.15
N VAL A 283 -44.69 48.98 46.19
CA VAL A 283 -44.66 49.81 44.97
C VAL A 283 -43.32 49.64 44.25
N LEU A 284 -42.21 49.55 44.98
CA LEU A 284 -40.88 49.33 44.40
C LEU A 284 -40.60 47.91 43.92
N GLU A 285 -41.26 46.89 44.48
CA GLU A 285 -41.25 45.53 43.92
C GLU A 285 -41.91 45.50 42.53
N ILE A 286 -42.90 46.38 42.33
CA ILE A 286 -43.66 46.52 41.09
C ILE A 286 -42.91 47.41 40.07
N ASN A 287 -42.41 48.56 40.52
CA ASN A 287 -41.59 49.47 39.73
C ASN A 287 -40.35 49.90 40.53
N PRO A 288 -39.19 49.26 40.33
CA PRO A 288 -37.97 49.59 41.06
C PRO A 288 -37.43 51.01 40.83
N GLN A 289 -37.93 51.74 39.83
CA GLN A 289 -37.53 53.11 39.49
C GLN A 289 -38.65 54.13 39.76
N ASP A 290 -39.60 53.80 40.65
CA ASP A 290 -40.71 54.69 40.96
C ASP A 290 -40.25 55.87 41.81
N LYS A 291 -40.18 57.05 41.18
CA LYS A 291 -39.70 58.30 41.79
C LYS A 291 -40.45 58.62 43.08
N ASP A 292 -41.78 58.57 43.04
CA ASP A 292 -42.65 58.95 44.16
C ASP A 292 -42.53 57.95 45.33
N ALA A 293 -42.30 56.66 45.05
CA ALA A 293 -42.13 55.66 46.10
C ALA A 293 -40.80 55.83 46.83
N HIS A 294 -39.73 56.13 46.09
CA HIS A 294 -38.43 56.47 46.68
C HIS A 294 -38.52 57.78 47.49
N PHE A 295 -39.23 58.79 46.99
CA PHE A 295 -39.46 60.03 47.72
C PHE A 295 -40.21 59.80 49.03
N ASN A 296 -41.33 59.07 48.97
CA ASN A 296 -42.15 58.76 50.13
C ASN A 296 -41.40 57.89 51.16
N LEU A 297 -40.58 56.92 50.72
CA LEU A 297 -39.68 56.20 51.63
C LEU A 297 -38.66 57.11 52.28
N GLY A 298 -38.06 58.03 51.51
CA GLY A 298 -37.15 59.04 52.02
C GLY A 298 -37.80 59.85 53.15
N PHE A 299 -39.01 60.34 52.89
CA PHE A 299 -39.80 61.12 53.84
C PHE A 299 -40.20 60.31 55.08
N LEU A 300 -40.71 59.10 54.90
CA LEU A 300 -41.09 58.19 55.99
C LEU A 300 -39.90 57.81 56.87
N TYR A 301 -38.74 57.52 56.27
CA TYR A 301 -37.51 57.26 57.03
C TYR A 301 -37.06 58.50 57.81
N SER A 302 -37.19 59.71 57.24
CA SER A 302 -36.93 60.96 57.96
C SER A 302 -37.87 61.17 59.14
N LEU A 303 -39.17 60.90 58.99
CA LEU A 303 -40.14 60.96 60.09
C LEU A 303 -39.79 59.97 61.22
N LYS A 304 -39.28 58.79 60.85
CA LYS A 304 -38.75 57.78 61.79
C LYS A 304 -37.36 58.11 62.33
N LYS A 305 -36.77 59.25 61.96
CA LYS A 305 -35.41 59.67 62.31
C LYS A 305 -34.30 58.73 61.82
N ASP A 306 -34.57 57.89 60.81
CA ASP A 306 -33.57 57.09 60.12
C ASP A 306 -32.99 57.87 58.92
N PHE A 307 -32.19 58.86 59.24
CA PHE A 307 -31.64 59.80 58.27
C PHE A 307 -30.71 59.12 57.25
N LYS A 308 -30.04 58.04 57.62
CA LYS A 308 -29.14 57.31 56.70
C LYS A 308 -29.94 56.64 55.58
N ARG A 309 -31.03 55.96 55.92
CA ARG A 309 -31.92 55.35 54.91
C ARG A 309 -32.69 56.41 54.13
N ALA A 310 -33.13 57.49 54.79
CA ALA A 310 -33.78 58.61 54.12
C ALA A 310 -32.92 59.21 53.00
N VAL A 311 -31.66 59.54 53.32
CA VAL A 311 -30.69 60.07 52.34
C VAL A 311 -30.47 59.10 51.18
N LYS A 312 -30.39 57.79 51.45
CA LYS A 312 -30.19 56.78 50.40
C LYS A 312 -31.36 56.76 49.41
N GLU A 313 -32.59 56.80 49.89
CA GLU A 313 -33.77 56.79 49.03
C GLU A 313 -33.94 58.13 48.29
N TYR A 314 -33.71 59.27 48.96
CA TYR A 314 -33.68 60.58 48.30
C TYR A 314 -32.63 60.70 47.20
N LYS A 315 -31.44 60.11 47.38
CA LYS A 315 -30.43 60.05 46.30
C LYS A 315 -30.90 59.24 45.10
N LYS A 316 -31.73 58.21 45.27
CA LYS A 316 -32.33 57.50 44.14
C LYS A 316 -33.34 58.39 43.42
N VAL A 317 -34.12 59.20 44.16
CA VAL A 317 -34.99 60.20 43.53
C VAL A 317 -34.19 61.15 42.66
N LEU A 318 -33.06 61.68 43.14
CA LEU A 318 -32.17 62.54 42.34
C LEU A 318 -31.47 61.84 41.18
N ALA A 319 -31.32 60.51 41.23
CA ALA A 319 -30.81 59.74 40.10
C ALA A 319 -31.87 59.59 38.99
N ILE A 320 -33.16 59.61 39.36
CA ILE A 320 -34.30 59.53 38.43
C ILE A 320 -34.67 60.93 37.92
N ASP A 321 -34.75 61.92 38.82
CA ASP A 321 -35.01 63.34 38.53
C ASP A 321 -33.97 64.22 39.23
N PRO A 322 -32.89 64.60 38.52
CA PRO A 322 -31.83 65.46 39.05
C PRO A 322 -32.26 66.87 39.41
N HIS A 323 -33.47 67.32 39.04
CA HIS A 323 -33.98 68.67 39.25
C HIS A 323 -35.03 68.76 40.35
N ASP A 324 -35.18 67.69 41.15
CA ASP A 324 -36.16 67.67 42.24
C ASP A 324 -35.75 68.59 43.40
N LYS A 325 -36.28 69.81 43.36
CA LYS A 325 -36.09 70.83 44.40
C LYS A 325 -36.54 70.37 45.78
N GLU A 326 -37.60 69.58 45.89
CA GLU A 326 -38.14 69.15 47.17
C GLU A 326 -37.17 68.17 47.85
N VAL A 327 -36.55 67.29 47.06
CA VAL A 327 -35.50 66.40 47.55
C VAL A 327 -34.24 67.17 47.96
N TYR A 328 -33.82 68.18 47.18
CA TYR A 328 -32.67 69.00 47.56
C TYR A 328 -32.90 69.71 48.90
N TYR A 329 -34.09 70.26 49.12
CA TYR A 329 -34.47 70.87 50.38
C TYR A 329 -34.48 69.87 51.54
N ASN A 330 -35.11 68.71 51.35
CA ASN A 330 -35.18 67.66 52.38
C ASN A 330 -33.79 67.11 52.74
N LEU A 331 -32.92 66.88 51.76
CA LEU A 331 -31.53 66.49 52.01
C LEU A 331 -30.76 67.59 52.76
N ALA A 332 -30.92 68.85 52.38
CA ALA A 332 -30.26 69.97 53.04
C ALA A 332 -30.66 70.06 54.53
N ILE A 333 -31.96 69.94 54.84
CA ILE A 333 -32.45 69.88 56.22
C ILE A 333 -31.85 68.71 56.98
N ILE A 334 -31.87 67.50 56.41
CA ILE A 334 -31.35 66.30 57.08
C ILE A 334 -29.86 66.46 57.38
N TYR A 335 -29.07 66.98 56.44
CA TYR A 335 -27.64 67.21 56.66
C TYR A 335 -27.37 68.32 57.67
N HIS A 336 -28.15 69.40 57.66
CA HIS A 336 -27.96 70.54 58.57
C HIS A 336 -28.40 70.20 60.00
N GLN A 337 -29.65 69.77 60.16
CA GLN A 337 -30.28 69.66 61.49
C GLN A 337 -30.02 68.30 62.16
N ASN A 338 -29.88 67.22 61.38
CA ASN A 338 -29.83 65.87 61.95
C ASN A 338 -28.45 65.22 61.87
N LEU A 339 -27.77 65.31 60.73
CA LEU A 339 -26.43 64.73 60.55
C LEU A 339 -25.30 65.71 60.88
N LYS A 340 -25.60 67.00 61.08
CA LYS A 340 -24.65 68.08 61.41
C LYS A 340 -23.44 68.16 60.45
N ASP A 341 -23.68 67.89 59.17
CA ASP A 341 -22.68 67.98 58.09
C ASP A 341 -22.92 69.28 57.31
N GLU A 342 -22.37 70.38 57.81
CA GLU A 342 -22.60 71.72 57.26
C GLU A 342 -22.12 71.89 55.82
N LYS A 343 -21.10 71.13 55.40
CA LYS A 343 -20.59 71.18 54.02
C LYS A 343 -21.62 70.60 53.05
N LYS A 344 -22.17 69.43 53.36
CA LYS A 344 -23.23 68.83 52.52
C LYS A 344 -24.54 69.59 52.61
N ALA A 345 -24.89 70.11 53.78
CA ALA A 345 -26.05 70.97 53.94
C ALA A 345 -25.98 72.18 53.00
N ARG A 346 -24.86 72.93 53.02
CA ARG A 346 -24.64 74.08 52.13
C ARG A 346 -24.75 73.68 50.66
N TYR A 347 -24.09 72.59 50.26
CA TYR A 347 -24.16 72.08 48.89
C TYR A 347 -25.60 71.82 48.43
N TYR A 348 -26.42 71.16 49.26
CA TYR A 348 -27.81 70.86 48.89
C TYR A 348 -28.72 72.09 48.95
N TYR A 349 -28.47 73.05 49.84
CA TYR A 349 -29.17 74.35 49.83
C TYR A 349 -28.85 75.17 48.57
N GLU A 350 -27.59 75.22 48.13
CA GLU A 350 -27.20 75.89 46.89
C GLU A 350 -27.88 75.26 45.66
N LYS A 351 -27.99 73.93 45.62
CA LYS A 351 -28.75 73.23 44.59
C LYS A 351 -30.24 73.56 44.65
N PHE A 352 -30.83 73.53 45.83
CA PHE A 352 -32.24 73.91 46.02
C PHE A 352 -32.52 75.33 45.53
N LEU A 353 -31.70 76.31 45.94
CA LEU A 353 -31.78 77.71 45.55
C LEU A 353 -31.70 77.87 44.02
N LYS A 354 -30.71 77.22 43.40
CA LYS A 354 -30.57 77.18 41.94
C LYS A 354 -31.83 76.66 41.24
N GLU A 355 -32.43 75.57 41.71
CA GLU A 355 -33.63 75.00 41.07
C GLU A 355 -34.90 75.86 41.28
N ILE A 356 -34.96 76.69 42.33
CA ILE A 356 -36.07 77.65 42.54
C ILE A 356 -35.81 79.04 41.94
N GLY A 357 -34.66 79.24 41.28
CA GLY A 357 -34.29 80.50 40.62
C GLY A 357 -34.06 81.67 41.56
N LYS A 358 -33.68 81.40 42.82
CA LYS A 358 -33.31 82.39 43.84
C LYS A 358 -31.87 82.20 44.23
#